data_AF-A0A9R1JRY6-F1
#
_entry.id   AF-A0A9R1JRY6-F1
#
_cell.length_a   1.000
_cell.length_b   1.000
_cell.length_c   1.000
_cell.angle_alpha   90.00
_cell.angle_beta   90.00
_cell.angle_gamma   90.00
#
_symmetry.space_group_name_H-M   'P 1'
#
loop_
_entity.id
_entity.type
_entity.pdbx_description
1 polymer ?
#
loop_
_entity_poly.entity_id
_entity_poly.type
_entity_poly.pdbx_seq_one_letter_code
_entity_poly.pdbx_strand_id
1 'polypeptide(L)' 'MARGAATQLVLVAMVAAMLLVASDAAISCGQVTSALSPCISYARGNGANPPAACCSGVRSLAGAA' A
#
# COMPACT_ATOMS: atom_id res chain seq x y z
N MET A 1 -9.51 -38.73 -16.49
CA MET A 1 -8.19 -38.07 -16.28
C MET A 1 -8.24 -36.57 -16.58
N ALA A 2 -8.92 -36.12 -17.65
CA ALA A 2 -9.06 -34.69 -18.00
C ALA A 2 -9.78 -33.81 -16.95
N ARG A 3 -10.70 -34.39 -16.16
CA ARG A 3 -11.47 -33.66 -15.14
C ARG A 3 -10.60 -33.18 -13.97
N GLY A 4 -9.56 -33.92 -13.57
CA GLY A 4 -8.68 -33.52 -12.47
C GLY A 4 -7.71 -32.40 -12.83
N ALA A 5 -7.23 -32.39 -14.09
CA ALA A 5 -6.34 -31.34 -14.60
C ALA A 5 -7.05 -29.98 -14.69
N ALA A 6 -8.32 -29.97 -15.11
CA ALA A 6 -9.14 -28.76 -15.15
C ALA A 6 -9.36 -28.16 -13.75
N THR A 7 -9.70 -28.98 -12.75
CA THR A 7 -9.89 -28.50 -11.36
C THR A 7 -8.59 -27.95 -10.77
N GLN A 8 -7.46 -28.60 -11.04
CA GLN A 8 -6.15 -28.14 -10.58
C GLN A 8 -5.76 -26.78 -11.19
N LEU A 9 -5.99 -26.60 -12.49
CA LEU A 9 -5.74 -25.33 -13.17
C LEU A 9 -6.60 -24.19 -12.62
N VAL A 10 -7.88 -24.46 -12.33
CA VAL A 10 -8.78 -23.47 -11.72
C VAL A 10 -8.30 -23.07 -10.33
N LEU A 11 -7.89 -24.03 -9.50
CA LEU A 11 -7.34 -23.76 -8.16
C LEU A 11 -6.07 -22.90 -8.23
N VAL A 12 -5.14 -23.25 -9.14
CA VAL A 12 -3.90 -22.48 -9.33
C VAL A 12 -4.19 -21.06 -9.81
N ALA A 13 -5.13 -20.88 -10.74
CA ALA A 13 -5.53 -19.57 -11.23
C ALA A 13 -6.17 -18.71 -10.13
N MET A 14 -7.01 -19.30 -9.28
CA MET A 14 -7.63 -18.60 -8.14
C MET A 14 -6.58 -18.16 -7.11
N VAL A 15 -5.63 -19.04 -6.77
CA VAL A 15 -4.53 -18.69 -5.85
C VAL A 15 -3.65 -17.58 -6.44
N ALA A 16 -3.32 -17.65 -7.73
CA ALA A 16 -2.55 -16.61 -8.40
C ALA A 16 -3.29 -15.26 -8.41
N ALA A 17 -4.60 -15.26 -8.67
CA ALA A 17 -5.43 -14.06 -8.62
C ALA A 17 -5.48 -13.44 -7.20
N MET A 18 -5.58 -14.27 -6.16
CA MET A 18 -5.53 -13.78 -4.78
C MET A 18 -4.16 -13.21 -4.39
N LEU A 19 -3.06 -13.79 -4.88
CA LEU A 19 -1.71 -13.26 -4.65
C LEU A 19 -1.48 -11.92 -5.36
N LEU A 20 -2.06 -11.74 -6.55
CA LEU A 20 -2.05 -10.48 -7.28
C LEU A 20 -2.82 -9.39 -6.51
N VAL A 21 -3.97 -9.72 -5.91
CA VAL A 21 -4.75 -8.77 -5.10
C VAL A 21 -4.11 -8.43 -3.76
N ALA A 22 -3.41 -9.40 -3.14
CA ALA A 22 -2.68 -9.16 -1.90
C ALA A 22 -1.53 -8.15 -2.09
N SER A 23 -1.09 -7.95 -3.34
CA SER A 23 -0.03 -6.99 -3.67
C SER A 23 -0.55 -5.53 -3.68
N ASP A 24 -1.86 -5.30 -3.83
CA ASP A 24 -2.46 -3.96 -3.80
C ASP A 24 -2.96 -3.52 -2.41
N ALA A 25 -3.14 -4.46 -1.49
CA ALA A 25 -3.42 -4.18 -0.08
C ALA A 25 -2.21 -3.63 0.71
N ALA A 26 -1.02 -3.64 0.10
CA ALA A 26 0.17 -3.05 0.67
C ALA A 26 0.31 -1.61 0.16
N ILE A 27 0.03 -0.63 1.04
CA ILE A 27 0.41 0.76 0.82
C ILE A 27 1.88 0.79 0.32
N SER A 28 2.07 1.20 -0.93
CA SER A 28 3.40 1.22 -1.55
C SER A 28 4.29 2.26 -0.87
N CYS A 29 5.58 1.95 -0.69
CA CYS A 29 6.56 2.92 -0.20
C CYS A 29 6.53 4.23 -1.01
N GLY A 30 6.24 4.19 -2.31
CA GLY A 30 6.10 5.40 -3.14
C GLY A 30 4.92 6.28 -2.72
N GLN A 31 3.81 5.67 -2.31
CA GLN A 31 2.63 6.36 -1.75
C GLN A 31 2.98 6.99 -0.38
N VAL A 32 3.64 6.22 0.48
CA VAL A 32 4.11 6.69 1.81
C VAL A 32 5.06 7.88 1.65
N THR A 33 6.07 7.77 0.80
CA THR A 33 7.06 8.84 0.58
C THR A 33 6.41 10.11 0.02
N SER A 34 5.44 9.97 -0.89
CA SER A 34 4.72 11.12 -1.45
C SER A 34 3.88 11.83 -0.40
N ALA A 35 3.17 11.07 0.44
CA ALA A 35 2.34 11.61 1.53
C ALA A 35 3.18 12.27 2.64
N LEU A 36 4.38 11.74 2.94
CA LEU A 36 5.26 12.22 4.00
C LEU A 36 6.31 13.24 3.54
N SER A 37 6.46 13.49 2.24
CA SER A 37 7.36 14.53 1.71
C SER A 37 7.28 15.88 2.47
N PRO A 38 6.09 16.45 2.74
CA PRO A 38 5.98 17.70 3.51
C PRO A 38 6.39 17.55 4.99
N CYS A 39 6.46 16.34 5.54
CA CYS A 39 6.89 16.10 6.91
C CYS A 39 8.41 16.17 7.11
N ILE A 40 9.21 16.08 6.03
CA ILE A 40 10.68 15.92 6.13
C ILE A 40 11.34 17.07 6.88
N SER A 41 10.96 18.31 6.59
CA SER A 41 11.55 19.50 7.25
C SER A 41 11.24 19.52 8.75
N TYR A 42 10.04 19.09 9.15
CA TYR A 42 9.69 18.95 10.56
C TYR A 42 10.45 17.80 11.22
N ALA A 43 10.49 16.63 10.57
CA ALA A 43 11.20 15.45 11.07
C ALA A 43 12.72 15.69 11.24
N ARG A 44 13.30 16.56 10.42
CA ARG A 44 14.72 16.95 10.50
C ARG A 44 14.99 18.05 11.54
N GLY A 45 13.95 18.59 12.19
CA GLY A 45 14.06 19.65 13.19
C GLY A 45 14.19 21.05 12.60
N ASN A 46 13.97 21.22 11.29
CA ASN A 46 14.02 22.51 10.60
C ASN A 46 12.71 23.32 10.72
N GLY A 47 11.75 22.87 11.53
CA GLY A 47 10.48 23.56 11.74
C GLY A 47 9.89 23.26 13.12
N ALA A 48 9.30 24.27 13.76
CA ALA A 48 8.70 24.16 15.08
C ALA A 48 7.39 23.33 15.09
N ASN A 49 6.65 23.34 13.97
CA ASN A 49 5.39 22.62 13.84
C ASN A 49 5.31 21.89 12.49
N PRO A 50 4.63 20.73 12.44
CA PRO A 50 4.40 20.03 11.18
C PRO A 50 3.48 20.86 10.29
N PRO A 51 3.77 20.97 8.97
CA PRO A 51 2.87 21.66 8.05
C PRO A 51 1.52 20.93 7.97
N ALA A 52 0.43 21.67 7.74
CA ALA A 52 -0.91 21.08 7.64
C ALA A 52 -0.99 19.95 6.59
N ALA A 53 -0.23 20.08 5.49
CA ALA A 53 -0.08 19.07 4.44
C ALA A 53 0.54 17.75 4.93
N CYS A 54 1.45 17.80 5.91
CA CYS A 54 2.00 16.61 6.55
C CYS A 54 0.92 15.87 7.33
N CYS A 55 0.13 16.58 8.14
CA CYS A 55 -0.94 15.97 8.92
C CYS A 55 -2.06 15.39 8.03
N SER A 56 -2.41 16.06 6.93
CA SER A 56 -3.38 15.50 5.97
C SER A 56 -2.84 14.24 5.30
N GLY A 57 -1.57 14.24 4.89
CA GLY A 57 -0.92 13.07 4.28
C GLY A 57 -0.89 11.87 5.22
N VAL A 58 -0.50 12.07 6.48
CA VAL A 58 -0.52 11.02 7.52
C VAL A 58 -1.94 10.49 7.75
N ARG A 59 -2.95 11.36 7.76
CA ARG A 59 -4.36 10.95 7.96
C ARG A 59 -4.91 10.15 6.79
N SER A 60 -4.56 10.52 5.56
CA SER A 60 -4.88 9.76 4.36
C SER A 60 -4.23 8.38 4.38
N LEU A 61 -2.96 8.30 4.82
CA LEU A 61 -2.25 7.03 4.94
C LEU A 61 -2.85 6.11 6.01
N ALA A 62 -3.26 6.68 7.14
CA ALA A 62 -3.95 5.96 8.21
C ALA A 62 -5.36 5.48 7.81
N GLY A 63 -6.03 6.17 6.88
CA GLY A 63 -7.33 5.74 6.34
C GLY A 63 -7.21 4.77 5.16
N ALA A 64 -6.02 4.61 4.59
CA ALA A 64 -5.72 3.63 3.54
C ALA A 64 -5.23 2.28 4.10
N ALA A 65 -5.00 2.21 5.42
CA ALA A 65 -4.55 1.04 6.15
C ALA A 65 -5.72 0.31 6.84
#